data_AF-A0A7K4LG28-F1
#
_entry.id   AF-A0A7K4LG28-F1
#
_cell.length_a   1.000
_cell.length_b   1.000
_cell.length_c   1.000
_cell.angle_alpha   90.00
_cell.angle_beta   90.00
_cell.angle_gamma   90.00
#
_symmetry.space_group_name_H-M   'P 1'
#
loop_
_entity.id
_entity.type
_entity.pdbx_description
1 polymer ?
#
loop_
_entity_poly.entity_id
_entity_poly.type
_entity_poly.pdbx_seq_one_letter_code
_entity_poly.pdbx_strand_id
1 'polypeptide(L)'
;DAQVRFVKSALWYYGYGRSELYGLPCDGSAGSRELLLAFSWLLHQLRLPERLLARDRVRTGDEASVCTCEDDLPCSQEDRTEVAPECSLEDQVDVRYLQWLSGRLRFQWQSLHALHQEQCKLLHKIHLFTSGCHMDKILGHFSVTETDLVRRPENYKQLLELLESETMQLEAFLEWKQLEQVYWQWMEAVLDDMSEEGSLCKARDAHPQKSPLPKAGACCHWAGSLVGKIDRLSTDLTNVYDQLQELVAHRKSAWHEKVR
;
A
#
# COMPACT_ATOMS: atom_id res chain seq x y z
N ASP A 1 5.48 17.25 -16.87
CA ASP A 1 5.48 15.99 -17.66
C ASP A 1 5.87 14.72 -16.91
N ALA A 2 7.14 14.54 -16.50
CA ALA A 2 7.60 13.27 -15.91
C ALA A 2 6.82 12.89 -14.63
N GLN A 3 6.58 13.87 -13.75
CA GLN A 3 5.79 13.67 -12.52
C GLN A 3 4.33 13.26 -12.82
N VAL A 4 3.69 13.87 -13.82
CA VAL A 4 2.30 13.54 -14.19
C VAL A 4 2.20 12.12 -14.74
N ARG A 5 3.17 11.71 -15.58
CA ARG A 5 3.24 10.33 -16.09
C ARG A 5 3.48 9.34 -14.96
N PHE A 6 4.35 9.67 -14.01
CA PHE A 6 4.59 8.85 -12.83
C PHE A 6 3.32 8.67 -11.99
N VAL A 7 2.61 9.75 -11.65
CA VAL A 7 1.38 9.69 -10.87
C VAL A 7 0.31 8.84 -11.57
N LYS A 8 0.15 9.00 -12.89
CA LYS A 8 -0.74 8.15 -13.70
C LYS A 8 -0.32 6.68 -13.62
N SER A 9 0.96 6.36 -13.85
CA SER A 9 1.42 4.97 -13.75
C SER A 9 1.26 4.38 -12.34
N ALA A 10 1.46 5.18 -11.30
CA ALA A 10 1.27 4.76 -9.92
C ALA A 10 -0.20 4.46 -9.62
N LEU A 11 -1.11 5.37 -10.00
CA LEU A 11 -2.56 5.16 -9.88
C LEU A 11 -3.01 3.88 -10.61
N TRP A 12 -2.45 3.62 -11.79
CA TRP A 12 -2.74 2.40 -12.53
C TRP A 12 -2.22 1.14 -11.80
N TYR A 13 -1.00 1.20 -11.28
CA TYR A 13 -0.41 0.12 -10.48
C TYR A 13 -1.22 -0.20 -9.22
N TYR A 14 -1.75 0.81 -8.54
CA TYR A 14 -2.61 0.63 -7.37
C TYR A 14 -4.04 0.19 -7.73
N GLY A 15 -4.41 0.14 -9.03
CA GLY A 15 -5.68 -0.40 -9.49
C GLY A 15 -6.78 0.64 -9.78
N TYR A 16 -6.46 1.93 -9.93
CA TYR A 16 -7.44 2.94 -10.31
C TYR A 16 -7.87 2.77 -11.78
N GLY A 17 -9.12 2.35 -12.00
CA GLY A 17 -9.58 1.86 -13.32
C GLY A 17 -10.24 2.89 -14.25
N ARG A 18 -10.34 4.19 -13.89
CA ARG A 18 -11.06 5.17 -14.73
C ARG A 18 -10.23 5.66 -15.91
N SER A 19 -10.70 5.38 -17.13
CA SER A 19 -9.99 5.70 -18.38
C SER A 19 -9.86 7.20 -18.64
N GLU A 20 -10.82 8.00 -18.17
CA GLU A 20 -10.89 9.45 -18.39
C GLU A 20 -9.68 10.17 -17.78
N LEU A 21 -9.18 9.70 -16.64
CA LEU A 21 -8.00 10.25 -15.97
C LEU A 21 -6.72 10.07 -16.80
N TYR A 22 -6.55 8.89 -17.41
CA TYR A 22 -5.36 8.59 -18.20
C TYR A 22 -5.32 9.42 -19.49
N GLY A 23 -6.48 9.77 -20.04
CA GLY A 23 -6.64 10.65 -21.20
C GLY A 23 -6.41 12.15 -20.94
N LEU A 24 -6.27 12.59 -19.68
CA LEU A 24 -6.12 14.02 -19.37
C LEU A 24 -4.81 14.63 -19.90
N PRO A 25 -4.82 15.89 -20.35
CA PRO A 25 -3.61 16.62 -20.73
C PRO A 25 -2.69 16.83 -19.51
N CYS A 26 -1.38 16.95 -19.75
CA CYS A 26 -0.39 17.16 -18.69
C CYS A 26 -0.40 18.59 -18.13
N ASP A 27 -1.11 19.51 -18.79
CA ASP A 27 -1.10 20.94 -18.51
C ASP A 27 -2.06 21.33 -17.36
N GLY A 28 -2.84 20.39 -16.83
CA GLY A 28 -3.79 20.63 -15.73
C GLY A 28 -4.97 21.55 -16.09
N SER A 29 -5.11 21.90 -17.36
CA SER A 29 -6.14 22.82 -17.87
C SER A 29 -7.56 22.27 -17.85
N ALA A 30 -7.72 20.96 -17.70
CA ALA A 30 -9.00 20.26 -17.63
C ALA A 30 -8.88 19.00 -16.76
N GLY A 31 -10.03 18.48 -16.32
CA GLY A 31 -10.08 17.21 -15.60
C GLY A 31 -10.11 17.32 -14.07
N SER A 32 -10.49 18.48 -13.53
CA SER A 32 -10.59 18.71 -12.08
C SER A 32 -11.46 17.66 -11.38
N ARG A 33 -12.54 17.23 -12.04
CA ARG A 33 -13.44 16.19 -11.54
C ARG A 33 -12.79 14.81 -11.49
N GLU A 34 -12.11 14.41 -12.55
CA GLU A 34 -11.43 13.11 -12.67
C GLU A 34 -10.24 13.03 -11.70
N LEU A 35 -9.54 14.15 -11.49
CA LEU A 35 -8.51 14.31 -10.46
C LEU A 35 -9.10 14.18 -9.05
N LEU A 36 -10.23 14.85 -8.79
CA LEU A 36 -10.93 14.76 -7.52
C LEU A 36 -11.39 13.32 -7.23
N LEU A 37 -11.89 12.60 -8.23
CA LEU A 37 -12.30 11.20 -8.11
C LEU A 37 -11.11 10.26 -7.87
N ALA A 38 -9.97 10.51 -8.51
CA ALA A 38 -8.75 9.75 -8.21
C ALA A 38 -8.25 10.03 -6.79
N PHE A 39 -8.31 11.29 -6.36
CA PHE A 39 -7.93 11.68 -5.01
C PHE A 39 -8.85 11.07 -3.95
N SER A 40 -10.16 11.11 -4.16
CA SER A 40 -11.14 10.51 -3.25
C SER A 40 -11.01 8.99 -3.21
N TRP A 41 -10.73 8.35 -4.34
CA TRP A 41 -10.41 6.93 -4.39
C TRP A 41 -9.14 6.59 -3.60
N LEU A 42 -8.09 7.39 -3.71
CA LEU A 42 -6.86 7.22 -2.93
C LEU A 42 -7.11 7.38 -1.43
N LEU A 43 -7.87 8.41 -1.02
CA LEU A 43 -8.24 8.62 0.38
C LEU A 43 -8.96 7.38 0.96
N HIS A 44 -9.88 6.80 0.19
CA HIS A 44 -10.65 5.65 0.62
C HIS A 44 -9.82 4.34 0.64
N GLN A 45 -9.11 4.04 -0.45
CA GLN A 45 -8.44 2.75 -0.63
C GLN A 45 -7.12 2.64 0.13
N LEU A 46 -6.34 3.71 0.15
CA LEU A 46 -5.01 3.69 0.75
C LEU A 46 -4.99 4.23 2.18
N ARG A 47 -6.12 4.73 2.71
CA ARG A 47 -6.18 5.39 4.02
C ARG A 47 -5.02 6.37 4.17
N LEU A 48 -4.86 7.21 3.15
CA LEU A 48 -3.69 8.08 3.01
C LEU A 48 -3.44 8.94 4.25
N PRO A 49 -4.47 9.57 4.87
CA PRO A 49 -4.24 10.37 6.07
C PRO A 49 -3.66 9.53 7.22
N GLU A 50 -4.19 8.33 7.44
CA GLU A 50 -3.71 7.41 8.48
C GLU A 50 -2.28 6.93 8.21
N ARG A 51 -1.93 6.64 6.95
CA ARG A 51 -0.55 6.27 6.57
C ARG A 51 0.44 7.43 6.73
N LEU A 52 0.03 8.65 6.41
CA LEU A 52 0.86 9.84 6.60
C LEU A 52 1.13 10.09 8.09
N LEU A 53 0.11 9.97 8.93
CA LEU A 53 0.27 10.07 10.38
C LEU A 53 1.17 8.96 10.95
N ALA A 54 1.04 7.73 10.47
CA ALA A 54 1.89 6.63 10.92
C ALA A 54 3.37 6.86 10.58
N ARG A 55 3.65 7.50 9.45
CA ARG A 55 5.00 7.83 8.99
C ARG A 55 5.65 8.95 9.81
N ASP A 56 4.88 9.97 10.15
CA ASP A 56 5.40 11.19 10.79
C ASP A 56 5.39 11.10 12.32
N ARG A 57 4.94 9.97 12.89
CA ARG A 57 4.86 9.74 14.33
C ARG A 57 6.23 9.81 15.01
N VAL A 58 6.37 10.69 16.00
CA VAL A 58 7.61 10.82 16.76
C VAL A 58 7.73 9.66 17.74
N ARG A 59 8.73 8.82 17.53
CA ARG A 59 9.05 7.71 18.44
C ARG A 59 9.82 8.20 19.66
N THR A 60 9.10 8.53 20.72
CA THR A 60 9.68 8.89 22.02
C THR A 60 10.05 7.67 22.87
N GLY A 61 9.38 6.53 22.65
CA GLY A 61 9.60 5.29 23.38
C GLY A 61 10.50 4.27 22.67
N ASP A 62 11.09 3.39 23.48
CA ASP A 62 11.90 2.28 23.01
C ASP A 62 11.00 1.09 22.66
N GLU A 63 10.49 1.05 21.44
CA GLU A 63 9.76 -0.12 20.94
C GLU A 63 10.74 -1.17 20.40
N ALA A 64 10.71 -2.36 20.98
CA ALA A 64 11.28 -3.55 20.36
C ALA A 64 10.23 -4.14 19.40
N SER A 65 10.32 -3.79 18.12
CA SER A 65 9.47 -4.43 17.12
C SER A 65 9.94 -5.87 16.92
N VAL A 66 9.05 -6.84 17.16
CA VAL A 66 9.25 -8.19 16.63
C VAL A 66 9.27 -8.03 15.11
N CYS A 67 10.21 -8.67 14.42
CA CYS A 67 10.23 -8.67 12.97
C CYS A 67 9.02 -9.46 12.43
N THR A 68 7.86 -8.83 12.48
CA THR A 68 6.66 -9.22 11.77
C THR A 68 6.72 -8.49 10.44
N CYS A 69 6.76 -9.24 9.35
CA CYS A 69 6.80 -8.72 7.99
C CYS A 69 5.48 -8.06 7.58
N GLU A 70 4.91 -7.19 8.42
CA GLU A 70 3.60 -6.59 8.19
C GLU A 70 3.77 -5.15 7.68
N ASP A 71 3.49 -5.03 6.38
CA ASP A 71 2.76 -4.00 5.65
C ASP A 71 3.23 -2.56 5.43
N ASP A 72 4.25 -2.03 6.10
CA ASP A 72 4.72 -0.67 5.77
C ASP A 72 6.19 -0.63 5.36
N LEU A 73 6.51 -1.28 4.25
CA LEU A 73 7.75 -1.00 3.52
C LEU A 73 7.49 0.14 2.52
N PRO A 74 7.90 1.39 2.78
CA PRO A 74 8.19 2.29 1.68
C PRO A 74 9.32 1.63 0.89
N CYS A 75 9.05 1.31 -0.36
CA CYS A 75 10.04 0.72 -1.25
C CYS A 75 11.14 1.76 -1.46
N SER A 76 12.17 1.74 -0.61
CA SER A 76 13.42 2.48 -0.78
C SER A 76 14.13 1.89 -1.98
N GLN A 77 13.72 2.31 -3.18
CA GLN A 77 14.45 2.04 -4.40
C GLN A 77 15.61 3.04 -4.46
N GLU A 78 16.61 2.85 -3.61
CA GLU A 78 17.92 3.47 -3.75
C GLU A 78 18.90 2.41 -4.23
N ASP A 79 19.29 2.59 -5.49
CA ASP A 79 20.50 2.11 -6.15
C ASP A 79 20.84 0.61 -6.08
N ARG A 80 20.40 -0.11 -7.12
CA ARG A 80 21.35 -0.90 -7.90
C ARG A 80 20.90 -1.10 -9.34
N THR A 81 21.57 -0.39 -10.24
CA THR A 81 21.63 -0.68 -11.68
C THR A 81 22.23 -2.07 -11.87
N GLU A 82 21.40 -3.12 -11.83
CA GLU A 82 21.75 -4.43 -12.35
C GLU A 82 20.85 -4.68 -13.56
N VAL A 83 21.50 -4.63 -14.72
CA VAL A 83 20.92 -4.89 -16.04
C VAL A 83 20.17 -6.22 -15.98
N ALA A 84 18.84 -6.15 -16.05
CA ALA A 84 18.01 -7.32 -16.27
C ALA A 84 18.41 -7.95 -17.62
N PRO A 85 18.58 -9.28 -17.72
CA PRO A 85 18.68 -9.92 -19.02
C PRO A 85 17.37 -9.66 -19.75
N GLU A 86 17.45 -9.16 -20.99
CA GLU A 86 16.28 -9.01 -21.87
C GLU A 86 15.66 -10.39 -22.09
N CYS A 87 14.62 -10.72 -21.31
CA CYS A 87 13.86 -11.95 -21.47
C CYS A 87 13.02 -11.86 -22.74
N SER A 88 13.57 -12.35 -23.84
CA SER A 88 12.80 -12.76 -25.01
C SER A 88 11.84 -13.88 -24.61
N LEU A 89 10.55 -13.59 -24.69
CA LEU A 89 9.40 -14.48 -24.92
C LEU A 89 9.66 -15.98 -24.72
N GLU A 90 9.44 -16.46 -23.49
CA GLU A 90 8.78 -17.73 -23.18
C GLU A 90 8.56 -17.80 -21.66
N ASP A 91 7.32 -18.08 -21.23
CA ASP A 91 6.85 -18.18 -19.84
C ASP A 91 7.51 -19.36 -19.09
N GLN A 92 8.84 -19.36 -18.99
CA GLN A 92 9.59 -20.29 -18.17
C GLN A 92 10.32 -19.50 -17.11
N VAL A 93 9.66 -19.35 -15.96
CA VAL A 93 10.28 -18.78 -14.76
C VAL A 93 11.51 -19.62 -14.45
N ASP A 94 12.71 -19.06 -14.63
CA ASP A 94 13.95 -19.78 -14.39
C ASP A 94 14.03 -20.18 -12.91
N VAL A 95 13.91 -21.48 -12.66
CA VAL A 95 13.95 -22.07 -11.32
C VAL A 95 15.25 -21.70 -10.60
N ARG A 96 16.36 -21.53 -11.33
CA ARG A 96 17.65 -21.11 -10.75
C ARG A 96 17.62 -19.66 -10.28
N TYR A 97 16.98 -18.78 -11.03
CA TYR A 97 16.78 -17.40 -10.64
C TYR A 97 15.91 -17.28 -9.38
N LEU A 98 14.81 -18.03 -9.31
CA LEU A 98 13.99 -18.10 -8.09
C LEU A 98 14.76 -18.67 -6.90
N GLN A 99 15.57 -19.71 -7.10
CA GLN A 99 16.43 -20.27 -6.05
C GLN A 99 17.45 -19.23 -5.57
N TRP A 100 18.06 -18.47 -6.48
CA TRP A 100 18.97 -17.39 -6.13
C TRP A 100 18.27 -16.27 -5.33
N LEU A 101 17.11 -15.79 -5.79
CA LEU A 101 16.30 -14.80 -5.07
C LEU A 101 15.92 -15.29 -3.68
N SER A 102 15.53 -16.56 -3.55
CA SER A 102 15.21 -17.17 -2.25
C SER A 102 16.42 -17.27 -1.31
N GLY A 103 17.61 -17.52 -1.87
CA GLY A 103 18.86 -17.51 -1.10
C GLY A 103 19.23 -16.10 -0.64
N ARG A 104 19.10 -15.12 -1.53
CA ARG A 104 19.32 -13.71 -1.22
C ARG A 104 18.36 -13.22 -0.15
N LEU A 105 17.07 -13.52 -0.26
CA LEU A 105 16.07 -13.12 0.73
C LEU A 105 16.37 -13.74 2.11
N ARG A 106 16.74 -15.03 2.14
CA ARG A 106 17.16 -15.70 3.38
C ARG A 106 18.38 -15.05 4.01
N PHE A 107 19.38 -14.65 3.21
CA PHE A 107 20.56 -13.97 3.72
C PHE A 107 20.21 -12.57 4.26
N GLN A 108 19.41 -11.80 3.53
CA GLN A 108 18.94 -10.48 3.99
C GLN A 108 18.15 -10.59 5.30
N TRP A 109 17.27 -11.59 5.40
CA TRP A 109 16.53 -11.89 6.63
C TRP A 109 17.46 -12.20 7.81
N GLN A 110 18.46 -13.06 7.59
CA GLN A 110 19.45 -13.39 8.63
C GLN A 110 20.25 -12.17 9.07
N SER A 111 20.68 -11.32 8.13
CA SER A 111 21.36 -10.07 8.43
C SER A 111 20.48 -9.11 9.24
N LEU A 112 19.22 -8.94 8.85
CA LEU A 112 18.25 -8.10 9.56
C LEU A 112 18.00 -8.61 10.98
N HIS A 113 17.84 -9.93 11.14
CA HIS A 113 17.68 -10.54 12.45
C HIS A 113 18.92 -10.36 13.34
N ALA A 114 20.12 -10.49 12.79
CA ALA A 114 21.35 -10.23 13.53
C ALA A 114 21.46 -8.75 13.97
N LEU A 115 21.11 -7.81 13.09
CA LEU A 115 21.06 -6.38 13.42
C LEU A 115 20.06 -6.10 14.55
N HIS A 116 18.86 -6.70 14.47
CA HIS A 116 17.85 -6.56 15.51
C HIS A 116 18.33 -7.11 16.87
N GLN A 117 19.03 -8.26 16.87
CA GLN A 117 19.63 -8.79 18.10
C GLN A 117 20.67 -7.85 18.70
N GLU A 118 21.52 -7.23 17.89
CA GLU A 118 22.50 -6.24 18.37
C GLU A 118 21.81 -4.98 18.91
N GLN A 119 20.77 -4.49 18.23
CA GLN A 119 19.97 -3.37 18.73
C GLN A 119 19.36 -3.69 20.10
N CYS A 120 18.76 -4.86 20.28
CA CYS A 120 18.20 -5.30 21.56
C CYS A 120 19.27 -5.39 22.67
N LYS A 121 20.48 -5.87 22.35
CA LYS A 121 21.60 -5.91 23.31
C LYS A 121 22.04 -4.51 23.73
N LEU A 122 22.13 -3.57 22.79
CA LEU A 122 22.49 -2.18 23.09
C LEU A 122 21.41 -1.47 23.91
N LEU A 123 20.15 -1.68 23.54
CA LEU A 123 19.01 -1.15 24.25
C LEU A 123 18.97 -1.64 25.71
N HIS A 124 19.13 -2.94 25.91
CA HIS A 124 19.20 -3.54 27.24
C HIS A 124 20.33 -2.93 28.08
N LYS A 125 21.51 -2.65 27.50
CA LYS A 125 22.59 -1.97 28.21
C LYS A 125 22.17 -0.57 28.68
N ILE A 126 21.51 0.21 27.82
CA ILE A 126 21.02 1.55 28.17
C ILE A 126 20.04 1.47 29.34
N HIS A 127 19.08 0.56 29.27
CA HIS A 127 18.08 0.35 30.34
C HIS A 127 18.74 -0.09 31.65
N LEU A 128 19.71 -1.00 31.58
CA LEU A 128 20.44 -1.47 32.76
C LEU A 128 21.25 -0.34 33.41
N PHE A 129 21.94 0.50 32.63
CA PHE A 129 22.75 1.60 33.16
C PHE A 129 21.92 2.77 33.70
N THR A 130 20.65 2.89 33.27
CA THR A 130 19.74 3.97 33.69
C THR A 130 18.66 3.50 34.66
N SER A 131 18.74 2.25 35.09
CA SER A 131 17.83 1.67 36.07
C SER A 131 17.87 2.47 37.38
N GLY A 132 16.71 2.90 37.86
CA GLY A 132 16.50 3.74 39.04
C GLY A 132 16.60 5.24 38.79
N CYS A 133 16.93 5.69 37.57
CA CYS A 133 17.07 7.12 37.25
C CYS A 133 15.75 7.80 36.87
N HIS A 134 14.73 7.04 36.47
CA HIS A 134 13.45 7.56 36.00
C HIS A 134 12.47 7.86 37.14
N MET A 135 11.62 8.89 36.95
CA MET A 135 10.63 9.32 37.96
C MET A 135 9.46 8.35 38.10
N ASP A 136 9.06 7.73 36.99
CA ASP A 136 8.08 6.64 37.00
C ASP A 136 8.74 5.35 37.49
N LYS A 137 8.21 4.83 38.61
CA LYS A 137 8.67 3.59 39.26
C LYS A 137 8.31 2.33 38.47
N ILE A 138 7.34 2.41 37.55
CA ILE A 138 6.91 1.27 36.72
C ILE A 138 7.93 1.00 35.62
N LEU A 139 8.38 2.06 34.93
CA LEU A 139 9.43 1.97 33.92
C LEU A 139 10.79 1.80 34.59
N GLY A 140 11.13 2.71 35.51
CA GLY A 140 12.36 2.63 36.29
C GLY A 140 13.65 2.73 35.49
N HIS A 141 13.65 3.04 34.19
CA HIS A 141 14.83 3.27 33.36
C HIS A 141 14.55 4.37 32.33
N PHE A 142 15.59 4.92 31.72
CA PHE A 142 15.45 5.92 30.66
C PHE A 142 15.37 5.28 29.29
N SER A 143 14.60 5.90 28.40
CA SER A 143 14.57 5.56 26.98
C SER A 143 15.83 6.04 26.25
N VAL A 144 16.09 5.55 25.03
CA VAL A 144 17.20 6.03 24.20
C VAL A 144 17.10 7.54 23.99
N THR A 145 15.91 8.03 23.65
CA THR A 145 15.68 9.46 23.41
C THR A 145 15.94 10.30 24.66
N GLU A 146 15.46 9.84 25.83
CA GLU A 146 15.70 10.50 27.11
C GLU A 146 17.19 10.54 27.47
N THR A 147 17.91 9.42 27.29
CA THR A 147 19.36 9.39 27.55
C THR A 147 20.14 10.32 26.63
N ASP A 148 19.72 10.46 25.37
CA ASP A 148 20.34 11.38 24.44
C ASP A 148 20.05 12.85 24.77
N LEU A 149 18.84 13.16 25.27
CA LEU A 149 18.50 14.51 25.76
C LEU A 149 19.32 14.89 27.00
N VAL A 150 19.54 13.94 27.93
CA VAL A 150 20.41 14.17 29.10
C VAL A 150 21.86 14.43 28.65
N ARG A 151 22.33 13.71 27.62
CA ARG A 151 23.69 13.90 27.08
C ARG A 151 23.82 15.20 26.29
N ARG A 152 22.79 15.59 25.53
CA ARG A 152 22.78 16.76 24.64
C ARG A 152 21.45 17.52 24.79
N PRO A 153 21.37 18.47 25.72
CA PRO A 153 20.14 19.23 25.97
C PRO A 153 19.73 20.11 24.79
N GLU A 154 20.65 20.48 23.90
CA GLU A 154 20.34 21.27 22.69
C GLU A 154 19.35 20.54 21.75
N ASN A 155 19.34 19.21 21.77
CA ASN A 155 18.43 18.40 20.95
C ASN A 155 16.97 18.51 21.41
N TYR A 156 16.72 19.04 22.61
CA TYR A 156 15.38 19.24 23.14
C TYR A 156 14.52 20.15 22.25
N LYS A 157 15.13 21.21 21.68
CA LYS A 157 14.40 22.12 20.78
C LYS A 157 13.93 21.40 19.51
N GLN A 158 14.79 20.58 18.92
CA GLN A 158 14.45 19.79 17.73
C GLN A 158 13.34 18.78 18.05
N LEU A 159 13.40 18.12 19.20
CA LEU A 159 12.33 17.21 19.62
C LEU A 159 11.00 17.94 19.82
N LEU A 160 11.02 19.13 20.44
CA LEU A 160 9.82 19.94 20.59
C LEU A 160 9.24 20.34 19.23
N GLU A 161 10.05 20.83 18.29
CA GLU A 161 9.58 21.19 16.94
C GLU A 161 8.93 20.00 16.24
N LEU A 162 9.50 18.79 16.38
CA LEU A 162 8.91 17.57 15.84
C LEU A 162 7.57 17.23 16.50
N LEU A 163 7.49 17.29 17.84
CA LEU A 163 6.24 17.02 18.56
C LEU A 163 5.15 18.06 18.29
N GLU A 164 5.51 19.32 18.15
CA GLU A 164 4.58 20.40 17.74
C GLU A 164 4.06 20.15 16.33
N SER A 165 4.94 19.72 15.41
CA SER A 165 4.54 19.37 14.04
C SER A 165 3.60 18.16 14.00
N GLU A 166 3.88 17.11 14.79
CA GLU A 166 3.00 15.93 14.91
C GLU A 166 1.65 16.32 15.51
N THR A 167 1.65 17.17 16.54
CA THR A 167 0.41 17.65 17.18
C THR A 167 -0.45 18.44 16.18
N MET A 168 0.16 19.35 15.41
CA MET A 168 -0.54 20.10 14.36
C MET A 168 -1.14 19.16 13.30
N GLN A 169 -0.40 18.14 12.87
CA GLN A 169 -0.90 17.16 11.91
C GLN A 169 -2.07 16.34 12.48
N LEU A 170 -1.99 15.92 13.74
CA LEU A 170 -3.05 15.19 14.42
C LEU A 170 -4.31 16.06 14.60
N GLU A 171 -4.16 17.34 14.94
CA GLU A 171 -5.27 18.29 15.01
C GLU A 171 -5.95 18.46 13.65
N ALA A 172 -5.17 18.69 12.59
CA ALA A 172 -5.69 18.80 11.23
C ALA A 172 -6.41 17.51 10.78
N PHE A 173 -5.91 16.34 11.18
CA PHE A 173 -6.59 15.07 10.93
C PHE A 173 -7.91 14.95 11.69
N LEU A 174 -7.98 15.39 12.95
CA LEU A 174 -9.22 15.41 13.72
C LEU A 174 -10.26 16.35 13.10
N GLU A 175 -9.83 17.53 12.65
CA GLU A 175 -10.68 18.46 11.90
C GLU A 175 -11.20 17.83 10.60
N TRP A 176 -10.32 17.18 9.83
CA TRP A 176 -10.71 16.41 8.65
C TRP A 176 -11.75 15.33 8.98
N LYS A 177 -11.54 14.57 10.07
CA LYS A 177 -12.47 13.50 10.49
C LYS A 177 -13.86 14.03 10.85
N GLN A 178 -13.97 15.25 11.37
CA GLN A 178 -15.28 15.88 11.60
C GLN A 178 -16.00 16.20 10.29
N LEU A 179 -15.26 16.57 9.24
CA LEU A 179 -15.79 16.94 7.93
C LEU A 179 -15.91 15.76 6.95
N GLU A 180 -15.37 14.60 7.30
CA GLU A 180 -15.29 13.41 6.44
C GLU A 180 -16.66 13.03 5.87
N GLN A 181 -17.71 13.04 6.70
CA GLN A 181 -19.07 12.72 6.24
C GLN A 181 -19.60 13.72 5.21
N VAL A 182 -19.33 15.01 5.41
CA VAL A 182 -19.76 16.08 4.50
C VAL A 182 -19.03 15.95 3.17
N TYR A 183 -17.73 15.65 3.22
CA TYR A 183 -16.94 15.39 2.03
C TYR A 183 -17.51 14.22 1.22
N TRP A 184 -17.84 13.09 1.87
CA TRP A 184 -18.39 11.94 1.16
C TRP A 184 -19.78 12.19 0.58
N GLN A 185 -20.65 12.92 1.30
CA GLN A 185 -21.94 13.37 0.76
C GLN A 185 -21.77 14.25 -0.49
N TRP A 186 -20.75 15.12 -0.49
CA TRP A 186 -20.44 15.92 -1.66
C TRP A 186 -19.90 15.06 -2.82
N MET A 187 -19.08 14.04 -2.52
CA MET A 187 -18.60 13.11 -3.55
C MET A 187 -19.73 12.30 -4.19
N GLU A 188 -20.77 11.94 -3.45
CA GLU A 188 -21.99 11.33 -3.99
C GLU A 188 -22.68 12.27 -4.99
N ALA A 189 -22.85 13.55 -4.65
CA ALA A 189 -23.42 14.55 -5.56
C ALA A 189 -22.59 14.72 -6.85
N VAL A 190 -21.25 14.71 -6.74
CA VAL A 190 -20.36 14.75 -7.92
C VAL A 190 -20.56 13.52 -8.82
N LEU A 191 -20.88 12.35 -8.24
CA LEU A 191 -21.20 11.15 -9.00
C LEU A 191 -22.61 11.19 -9.60
N ASP A 192 -23.59 11.76 -8.90
CA ASP A 192 -24.96 11.92 -9.38
C ASP A 192 -25.04 12.89 -10.58
N ASP A 193 -24.28 13.99 -10.53
CA ASP A 193 -24.14 14.93 -11.65
C ASP A 193 -23.64 14.21 -12.93
N MET A 194 -22.79 13.18 -12.80
CA MET A 194 -22.34 12.37 -13.95
C MET A 194 -23.47 11.58 -14.60
N SER A 195 -24.35 11.02 -13.77
CA SER A 195 -25.46 10.18 -14.22
C SER A 195 -26.47 11.01 -15.00
N GLU A 196 -26.76 12.21 -14.50
CA GLU A 196 -27.67 13.16 -15.14
C GLU A 196 -27.07 13.75 -16.43
N GLU A 197 -25.78 14.10 -16.46
CA GLU A 197 -25.08 14.54 -17.69
C GLU A 197 -25.07 13.45 -18.78
N GLY A 198 -24.83 12.20 -18.39
CA GLY A 198 -24.88 11.05 -19.29
C GLY A 198 -26.29 10.74 -19.79
N SER A 199 -27.31 10.98 -18.97
CA SER A 199 -28.73 10.84 -19.30
C SER A 199 -29.21 11.93 -20.26
N LEU A 200 -28.82 13.19 -20.03
CA LEU A 200 -29.18 14.33 -20.86
C LEU A 200 -28.57 14.25 -22.26
N CYS A 201 -27.33 13.75 -22.37
CA CYS A 201 -26.66 13.50 -23.65
C CYS A 201 -27.38 12.39 -24.45
N LYS A 202 -27.80 11.31 -23.80
CA LYS A 202 -28.56 10.21 -24.44
C LYS A 202 -29.98 10.62 -24.87
N ALA A 203 -30.61 11.55 -24.16
CA ALA A 203 -31.94 12.06 -24.51
C ALA A 203 -31.92 13.00 -25.72
N ARG A 204 -30.81 13.73 -25.93
CA ARG A 204 -30.65 14.67 -27.07
C ARG A 204 -30.36 13.97 -28.40
N ASP A 205 -29.86 12.74 -28.35
CA ASP A 205 -29.58 11.90 -29.52
C ASP A 205 -30.79 11.07 -30.00
N ALA A 206 -31.97 11.23 -29.39
CA ALA A 206 -33.20 10.53 -29.77
C ALA A 206 -34.00 11.24 -30.89
N HIS A 207 -33.32 11.81 -31.90
CA HIS A 207 -33.96 12.27 -33.15
C HIS A 207 -33.53 11.38 -34.33
N PRO A 208 -34.46 10.75 -35.08
CA PRO A 208 -34.11 9.67 -36.00
C PRO A 208 -33.68 10.24 -37.35
N GLN A 209 -32.40 10.58 -37.52
CA GLN A 209 -31.80 10.68 -38.85
C GLN A 209 -31.11 9.38 -39.21
N LYS A 210 -31.81 8.60 -40.04
CA LYS A 210 -31.28 7.45 -40.78
C LYS A 210 -30.12 7.92 -41.66
N SER A 211 -28.89 7.63 -41.23
CA SER A 211 -27.74 7.44 -42.10
C SER A 211 -26.99 6.19 -41.63
N PRO A 212 -26.56 5.30 -42.54
CA PRO A 212 -26.01 4.01 -42.14
C PRO A 212 -24.54 4.18 -41.75
N LEU A 213 -24.29 4.34 -40.44
CA LEU A 213 -22.96 4.14 -39.87
C LEU A 213 -22.69 2.65 -39.67
N PRO A 214 -21.44 2.20 -39.90
CA PRO A 214 -21.08 0.79 -39.93
C PRO A 214 -21.14 0.20 -38.51
N LYS A 215 -21.62 -1.04 -38.46
CA LYS A 215 -21.76 -1.90 -37.28
C LYS A 215 -20.66 -1.66 -36.24
N ALA A 216 -21.07 -1.18 -35.06
CA ALA A 216 -20.31 -1.29 -33.83
C ALA A 216 -20.16 -2.78 -33.47
N GLY A 217 -19.09 -3.40 -33.96
CA GLY A 217 -18.75 -4.78 -33.72
C GLY A 217 -17.24 -4.96 -33.81
N ALA A 218 -16.47 -4.18 -33.03
CA ALA A 218 -15.01 -4.30 -33.02
C ALA A 218 -14.31 -3.72 -31.77
N CYS A 219 -15.00 -3.51 -30.65
CA CYS A 219 -14.41 -3.12 -29.37
C CYS A 219 -15.21 -3.88 -28.31
N CYS A 220 -14.83 -5.04 -27.77
CA CYS A 220 -13.53 -5.43 -27.22
C CYS A 220 -13.42 -6.97 -27.26
N HIS A 221 -12.63 -7.55 -28.17
CA HIS A 221 -12.37 -9.00 -28.18
C HIS A 221 -11.52 -9.45 -26.97
N TRP A 222 -10.76 -8.52 -26.40
CA TRP A 222 -9.88 -8.76 -25.26
C TRP A 222 -10.63 -8.78 -23.91
N ALA A 223 -11.74 -8.03 -23.76
CA ALA A 223 -12.51 -7.98 -22.52
C ALA A 223 -13.22 -9.32 -22.25
N GLY A 224 -13.83 -9.92 -23.27
CA GLY A 224 -14.38 -11.28 -23.17
C GLY A 224 -13.30 -12.34 -22.95
N SER A 225 -12.11 -12.16 -23.55
CA SER A 225 -10.97 -13.04 -23.33
C SER A 225 -10.38 -12.93 -21.92
N LEU A 226 -10.44 -11.76 -21.28
CA LEU A 226 -9.91 -11.54 -19.94
C LEU A 226 -10.84 -12.14 -18.89
N VAL A 227 -12.15 -11.90 -19.01
CA VAL A 227 -13.17 -12.50 -18.14
C VAL A 227 -13.10 -14.03 -18.20
N GLY A 228 -13.02 -14.61 -19.40
CA GLY A 228 -12.89 -16.05 -19.55
C GLY A 228 -11.56 -16.63 -19.03
N LYS A 229 -10.47 -15.84 -18.97
CA LYS A 229 -9.21 -16.26 -18.34
C LYS A 229 -9.31 -16.21 -16.82
N ILE A 230 -9.96 -15.20 -16.27
CA ILE A 230 -10.20 -15.07 -14.82
C ILE A 230 -11.08 -16.20 -14.32
N ASP A 231 -12.16 -16.52 -15.04
CA ASP A 231 -13.06 -17.62 -14.67
C ASP A 231 -12.32 -18.97 -14.70
N ARG A 232 -11.46 -19.21 -15.70
CA ARG A 232 -10.63 -20.42 -15.76
C ARG A 232 -9.66 -20.51 -14.59
N LEU A 233 -8.93 -19.42 -14.31
CA LEU A 233 -7.99 -19.37 -13.18
C LEU A 233 -8.70 -19.56 -11.84
N SER A 234 -9.90 -18.99 -11.68
CA SER A 234 -10.73 -19.18 -10.48
C SER A 234 -11.09 -20.66 -10.29
N THR A 235 -11.51 -21.32 -11.38
CA THR A 235 -11.89 -22.74 -11.37
C THR A 235 -10.67 -23.65 -11.08
N ASP A 236 -9.51 -23.34 -11.66
CA ASP A 236 -8.28 -24.08 -11.43
C ASP A 236 -7.81 -23.93 -9.97
N LEU A 237 -7.96 -22.74 -9.40
CA LEU A 237 -7.57 -22.45 -8.02
C LEU A 237 -8.49 -23.17 -7.00
N THR A 238 -9.80 -23.24 -7.28
CA THR A 238 -10.72 -24.06 -6.49
C THR A 238 -10.39 -25.54 -6.58
N ASN A 239 -10.03 -26.05 -7.76
CA ASN A 239 -9.64 -27.45 -7.93
C ASN A 239 -8.35 -27.79 -7.16
N VAL A 240 -7.36 -26.91 -7.17
CA VAL A 240 -6.13 -27.09 -6.40
C VAL A 240 -6.40 -27.04 -4.90
N TYR A 241 -7.29 -26.16 -4.45
CA TYR A 241 -7.72 -26.09 -3.06
C TYR A 241 -8.36 -27.41 -2.59
N ASP A 242 -9.27 -27.97 -3.39
CA ASP A 242 -9.93 -29.24 -3.08
C ASP A 242 -8.92 -30.41 -3.04
N GLN A 243 -7.99 -30.48 -3.98
CA GLN A 243 -6.92 -31.49 -3.98
C GLN A 243 -6.01 -31.38 -2.75
N LEU A 244 -5.68 -30.16 -2.33
CA LEU A 244 -4.90 -29.94 -1.11
C LEU A 244 -5.68 -30.35 0.14
N GLN A 245 -6.98 -30.08 0.17
CA GLN A 245 -7.84 -30.47 1.28
C GLN A 245 -7.97 -31.99 1.40
N GLU A 246 -8.07 -32.71 0.28
CA GLU A 246 -8.04 -34.18 0.24
C GLU A 246 -6.70 -34.75 0.71
N LEU A 247 -5.57 -34.20 0.23
CA LEU A 247 -4.23 -34.64 0.64
C LEU A 247 -3.98 -34.38 2.13
N VAL A 248 -4.49 -33.27 2.66
CA VAL A 248 -4.42 -32.96 4.10
C VAL A 248 -5.31 -33.92 4.90
N ALA A 249 -6.50 -34.25 4.43
CA ALA A 249 -7.39 -35.22 5.07
C ALA A 249 -6.76 -36.63 5.09
N HIS A 250 -6.17 -37.06 3.98
CA HIS A 250 -5.47 -38.34 3.87
C HIS A 250 -4.21 -38.40 4.74
N ARG A 251 -3.44 -37.29 4.83
CA ARG A 251 -2.30 -37.23 5.76
C ARG A 251 -2.74 -37.24 7.21
N LYS A 252 -3.84 -36.57 7.56
CA LYS A 252 -4.40 -36.58 8.91
C LYS A 252 -4.89 -37.98 9.30
N SER A 253 -5.59 -38.69 8.44
CA SER A 253 -6.04 -40.08 8.72
C SER A 253 -4.85 -41.05 8.87
N ALA A 254 -3.86 -40.98 7.96
CA ALA A 254 -2.64 -41.80 8.05
C ALA A 254 -1.80 -41.49 9.32
N TRP A 255 -1.85 -40.24 9.80
CA TRP A 255 -1.23 -39.86 11.07
C TRP A 255 -2.01 -40.41 12.27
N HIS A 256 -3.35 -40.34 12.26
CA HIS A 256 -4.19 -40.91 13.31
C HIS A 256 -4.07 -42.44 13.42
N GLU A 257 -3.83 -43.15 12.32
CA GLU A 257 -3.55 -44.59 12.34
C GLU A 257 -2.16 -44.93 12.91
N LYS A 258 -1.16 -44.05 12.76
CA LYS A 258 0.18 -44.23 13.32
C LYS A 258 0.30 -43.89 14.81
N VAL A 259 -0.66 -43.12 15.33
CA VAL A 259 -0.68 -42.65 16.73
C VAL A 259 -1.55 -43.56 17.62
N ARG A 260 -2.17 -44.60 17.03
CA ARG A 260 -2.91 -45.65 17.75
C ARG A 260 -2.05 -46.88 17.97
#